data_AF-A0A935JWQ3-F1
#
_entry.id   AF-A0A935JWQ3-F1
#
_cell.length_a   1.000
_cell.length_b   1.000
_cell.length_c   1.000
_cell.angle_alpha   90.00
_cell.angle_beta   90.00
_cell.angle_gamma   90.00
#
_symmetry.space_group_name_H-M   'P 1'
#
loop_
_entity.id
_entity.type
_entity.pdbx_description
1 polymer ?
#
loop_
_entity_poly.entity_id
_entity_poly.type
_entity_poly.pdbx_seq_one_letter_code
_entity_poly.pdbx_strand_id
1 'polypeptide(L)'
;MLDENLIATLEQFLQQTRNEQNRLMARLREAENEVDMLRNEIGALENSASQTEQMIDGLLVTRRSGSRSMNIGKSITIEDAEVPVSTKRERVAASVPYRETMPRTYQRDNPVSYIGTNRSIPSISHNTGAVSNRFNDRTITQACTLLLREAGGPLHVNDLYNMLISGGMKFKGNNPTISIAVSLNRNRRFKKVDPGTFDLVMREAIQAAS
;
A
#
# COMPACT_ATOMS: atom_id res chain seq x y z
N MET A 1 -29.28 47.19 -43.35
CA MET A 1 -28.18 47.56 -42.42
C MET A 1 -28.33 46.95 -41.03
N LEU A 2 -29.49 46.97 -40.35
CA LEU A 2 -29.63 46.31 -39.03
C LEU A 2 -29.65 44.78 -39.12
N ASP A 3 -30.28 44.21 -40.16
CA ASP A 3 -30.40 42.75 -40.32
C ASP A 3 -29.07 42.07 -40.70
N GLU A 4 -28.21 42.73 -41.47
CA GLU A 4 -26.88 42.21 -41.84
C GLU A 4 -25.95 42.06 -40.62
N ASN A 5 -26.04 42.97 -39.64
CA ASN A 5 -25.28 42.87 -38.41
C ASN A 5 -25.75 41.70 -37.52
N LEU A 6 -27.05 41.41 -37.52
CA LEU A 6 -27.60 40.28 -36.76
C LEU A 6 -27.18 38.94 -37.38
N ILE A 7 -27.21 38.85 -38.72
CA ILE A 7 -26.75 37.68 -39.47
C ILE A 7 -25.27 37.44 -39.25
N ALA A 8 -24.43 38.47 -39.36
CA ALA A 8 -22.99 38.35 -39.10
C ALA A 8 -22.68 37.87 -37.67
N THR A 9 -23.46 38.35 -36.68
CA THR A 9 -23.31 37.93 -35.28
C THR A 9 -23.69 36.46 -35.09
N LEU A 10 -24.76 36.00 -35.73
CA LEU A 10 -25.19 34.60 -35.70
C LEU A 10 -24.19 33.67 -36.39
N GLU A 11 -23.63 34.08 -37.52
CA GLU A 11 -22.57 33.34 -38.21
C GLU A 11 -21.33 33.21 -37.34
N GLN A 12 -20.91 34.30 -36.70
CA GLN A 12 -19.79 34.30 -35.77
C GLN A 12 -20.04 33.36 -34.58
N PHE A 13 -21.25 33.38 -34.01
CA PHE A 13 -21.62 32.50 -32.89
C PHE A 13 -21.64 31.02 -33.30
N LEU A 14 -22.16 30.70 -34.49
CA LEU A 14 -22.13 29.33 -35.04
C LEU A 14 -20.70 28.86 -35.26
N GLN A 15 -19.84 29.73 -35.78
CA GLN A 15 -18.44 29.40 -36.02
C GLN A 15 -17.69 29.18 -34.69
N GLN A 16 -17.94 30.03 -33.69
CA GLN A 16 -17.41 29.86 -32.35
C GLN A 16 -17.87 28.53 -31.73
N THR A 17 -19.16 28.22 -31.82
CA THR A 17 -19.74 26.98 -31.28
C THR A 17 -19.10 25.75 -31.94
N ARG A 18 -18.92 25.77 -33.26
CA ARG A 18 -18.22 24.68 -33.98
C ARG A 18 -16.76 24.54 -33.55
N ASN A 19 -16.06 25.65 -33.35
CA ASN A 19 -14.67 25.63 -32.90
C ASN A 19 -14.55 25.06 -31.48
N GLU A 20 -15.46 25.44 -30.57
CA GLU A 20 -15.53 24.89 -29.23
C GLU A 20 -15.86 23.40 -29.25
N GLN A 21 -16.82 22.98 -30.08
CA GLN A 21 -17.17 21.58 -30.25
C GLN A 21 -15.97 20.75 -30.76
N ASN A 22 -15.24 21.25 -31.76
CA ASN A 22 -14.04 20.60 -32.29
C ASN A 22 -12.94 20.47 -31.22
N ARG A 23 -12.75 21.52 -30.41
CA ARG A 23 -11.80 21.49 -29.30
C ARG A 23 -12.19 20.47 -28.24
N LEU A 24 -13.47 20.36 -27.91
CA LEU A 24 -13.96 19.38 -26.94
C LEU A 24 -13.84 17.94 -27.49
N MET A 25 -14.15 17.72 -28.77
CA MET A 25 -13.95 16.42 -29.41
C MET A 25 -12.48 15.99 -29.41
N ALA A 26 -11.54 16.92 -29.63
CA ALA A 26 -10.11 16.62 -29.55
C ALA A 26 -9.69 16.20 -28.13
N ARG A 27 -10.17 16.92 -27.11
CA ARG A 27 -9.91 16.56 -25.69
C ARG A 27 -10.51 15.23 -25.28
N LEU A 28 -11.71 14.93 -25.79
CA LEU A 28 -12.35 13.64 -25.53
C LEU A 28 -11.50 12.50 -26.07
N ARG A 29 -11.00 12.61 -27.31
CA ARG A 29 -10.10 11.61 -27.90
C ARG A 29 -8.80 11.45 -27.13
N GLU A 30 -8.23 12.55 -26.65
CA GLU A 30 -7.01 12.50 -25.82
C GLU A 30 -7.25 11.74 -24.51
N ALA A 31 -8.37 12.02 -23.83
CA ALA A 31 -8.76 11.33 -22.61
C ALA A 31 -9.07 9.84 -22.85
N GLU A 32 -9.74 9.50 -23.96
CA GLU A 32 -9.99 8.11 -24.36
C GLU A 32 -8.67 7.35 -24.57
N ASN A 33 -7.70 7.96 -25.26
CA ASN A 33 -6.37 7.37 -25.44
C ASN A 33 -5.62 7.18 -24.10
N GLU A 34 -5.72 8.14 -23.17
CA GLU A 34 -5.12 8.02 -21.84
C GLU A 34 -5.74 6.87 -21.04
N VAL A 35 -7.06 6.70 -21.12
CA VAL A 35 -7.77 5.58 -20.48
C VAL A 35 -7.31 4.24 -21.05
N ASP A 36 -7.14 4.13 -22.36
CA ASP A 36 -6.65 2.90 -22.99
C ASP A 36 -5.21 2.58 -22.59
N MET A 37 -4.35 3.60 -22.47
CA MET A 37 -2.99 3.44 -21.95
C MET A 37 -2.98 2.94 -20.50
N LEU A 38 -3.81 3.55 -19.63
CA LEU A 38 -3.91 3.12 -18.23
C LEU A 38 -4.44 1.69 -18.11
N ARG A 39 -5.39 1.28 -18.96
CA ARG A 39 -5.88 -0.11 -19.01
C ARG A 39 -4.76 -1.08 -19.38
N ASN A 40 -3.92 -0.73 -20.35
CA ASN A 40 -2.77 -1.55 -20.72
C ASN A 40 -1.74 -1.64 -19.57
N GLU A 41 -1.48 -0.54 -18.88
CA GLU A 41 -0.58 -0.50 -17.71
C GLU A 41 -1.11 -1.37 -16.57
N ILE A 42 -2.41 -1.28 -16.25
CA ILE A 42 -3.06 -2.13 -15.24
C ILE A 42 -2.90 -3.61 -15.62
N GLY A 43 -3.15 -3.98 -16.89
CA GLY A 43 -2.96 -5.36 -17.34
C GLY A 43 -1.50 -5.84 -17.21
N ALA A 44 -0.52 -4.97 -17.46
CA ALA A 44 0.88 -5.28 -17.24
C ALA A 44 1.21 -5.48 -15.74
N LEU A 45 0.65 -4.65 -14.87
CA LEU A 45 0.81 -4.75 -13.42
C LEU A 45 0.15 -6.02 -12.87
N GLU A 46 -1.03 -6.39 -13.36
CA GLU A 46 -1.73 -7.63 -12.97
C GLU A 46 -0.91 -8.87 -13.36
N ASN A 47 -0.33 -8.88 -14.56
CA ASN A 47 0.55 -9.97 -15.00
C ASN A 47 1.81 -10.09 -14.11
N SER A 48 2.43 -8.95 -13.78
CA SER A 48 3.58 -8.91 -12.86
C SER A 48 3.18 -9.41 -11.47
N ALA A 49 2.06 -8.94 -10.93
CA ALA A 49 1.54 -9.37 -9.63
C ALA A 49 1.29 -10.88 -9.60
N SER A 50 0.65 -11.44 -10.64
CA SER A 50 0.41 -12.88 -10.74
C SER A 50 1.71 -13.69 -10.78
N GLN A 51 2.74 -13.22 -11.50
CA GLN A 51 4.06 -13.86 -11.49
C GLN A 51 4.71 -13.83 -10.10
N THR A 52 4.60 -12.70 -9.38
CA THR A 52 5.15 -12.59 -8.02
C THR A 52 4.41 -13.49 -7.03
N GLU A 53 3.09 -13.64 -7.16
CA GLU A 53 2.30 -14.56 -6.34
C GLU A 53 2.77 -16.01 -6.53
N GLN A 54 2.97 -16.44 -7.78
CA GLN A 54 3.51 -17.77 -8.08
C GLN A 54 4.92 -17.98 -7.54
N MET A 55 5.79 -16.96 -7.61
CA MET A 55 7.12 -17.03 -7.00
C MET A 55 7.04 -17.16 -5.48
N ILE A 56 6.16 -16.39 -4.83
CA ILE A 56 5.95 -16.44 -3.38
C ILE A 56 5.40 -17.81 -2.98
N ASP A 57 4.44 -18.36 -3.70
CA ASP A 57 3.90 -19.71 -3.47
C ASP A 57 4.98 -20.78 -3.65
N GLY A 58 5.83 -20.67 -4.68
CA GLY A 58 6.98 -21.55 -4.87
C GLY A 58 7.96 -21.49 -3.68
N LEU A 59 8.25 -20.30 -3.17
CA LEU A 59 9.09 -20.11 -1.99
C LEU A 59 8.42 -20.65 -0.71
N LEU A 60 7.10 -20.50 -0.57
CA LEU A 60 6.34 -21.00 0.56
C LEU A 60 6.29 -22.53 0.57
N VAL A 61 6.08 -23.16 -0.60
CA VAL A 61 6.17 -24.63 -0.75
C VAL A 61 7.57 -25.11 -0.44
N THR A 62 8.60 -24.43 -0.95
CA THR A 62 10.01 -24.76 -0.67
C THR A 62 10.32 -24.65 0.83
N ARG A 63 9.87 -23.59 1.52
CA ARG A 63 10.04 -23.42 2.97
C ARG A 63 9.22 -24.41 3.80
N ARG A 64 7.99 -24.72 3.40
CA ARG A 64 7.14 -25.72 4.08
C ARG A 64 7.66 -27.14 3.88
N SER A 65 8.33 -27.43 2.75
CA SER A 65 8.97 -28.71 2.47
C SER A 65 10.32 -28.89 3.19
N GLY A 66 10.91 -27.83 3.75
CA GLY A 66 12.16 -27.87 4.51
C GLY A 66 12.08 -28.49 5.91
N SER A 67 10.92 -29.02 6.33
CA SER A 67 10.72 -29.68 7.64
C SER A 67 10.42 -31.18 7.54
N ARG A 68 10.60 -31.79 6.35
CA ARG A 68 10.57 -33.25 6.21
C ARG A 68 11.97 -33.79 6.05
N SER A 69 12.50 -34.28 7.16
CA SER A 69 13.43 -35.42 7.20
C SER A 69 13.15 -36.36 6.02
N MET A 70 14.08 -36.44 5.08
CA MET A 70 14.17 -37.53 4.10
C MET A 70 15.65 -37.91 3.97
N ASN A 71 15.99 -38.99 4.66
CA ASN A 71 17.12 -39.84 4.33
C ASN A 71 17.01 -40.25 2.85
N ILE A 72 17.82 -39.65 1.98
CA ILE A 72 18.12 -40.09 0.61
C ILE A 72 19.64 -39.89 0.52
N GLY A 73 20.51 -40.90 0.58
CA GLY A 73 20.42 -42.20 -0.07
C GLY A 73 21.00 -42.10 -1.47
N LYS A 74 22.34 -42.18 -1.56
CA LYS A 74 23.15 -42.66 -2.71
C LYS A 74 22.99 -41.95 -4.06
N SER A 75 24.02 -41.18 -4.45
CA SER A 75 24.62 -41.22 -5.80
C SER A 75 25.58 -40.03 -5.98
N ILE A 76 26.84 -40.18 -5.53
CA ILE A 76 27.98 -39.53 -6.18
C ILE A 76 29.11 -40.57 -6.17
N THR A 77 29.16 -41.37 -7.22
CA THR A 77 30.35 -42.14 -7.62
C THR A 77 31.33 -41.16 -8.26
N ILE A 78 32.46 -40.92 -7.59
CA ILE A 78 33.66 -40.37 -8.21
C ILE A 78 34.73 -41.43 -7.97
N GLU A 79 34.95 -42.26 -9.00
CA GLU A 79 36.13 -43.11 -9.14
C GLU A 79 37.21 -42.25 -9.79
N ASP A 80 38.31 -41.96 -9.09
CA ASP A 80 39.66 -42.21 -9.63
C ASP A 80 40.76 -42.10 -8.55
N ALA A 81 41.78 -42.95 -8.72
CA ALA A 81 43.13 -42.95 -8.17
C ALA A 81 43.40 -43.36 -6.69
N GLU A 82 44.04 -44.53 -6.59
CA GLU A 82 44.62 -45.26 -5.46
C GLU A 82 45.72 -44.50 -4.67
N VAL A 83 45.82 -44.70 -3.34
CA VAL A 83 47.00 -45.24 -2.58
C VAL A 83 46.56 -45.53 -1.11
N PRO A 84 46.89 -46.68 -0.49
CA PRO A 84 46.47 -47.04 0.87
C PRO A 84 47.58 -46.81 1.91
N VAL A 85 47.27 -46.36 3.14
CA VAL A 85 48.03 -46.71 4.37
C VAL A 85 47.17 -46.52 5.63
N SER A 86 47.15 -47.59 6.42
CA SER A 86 46.69 -47.78 7.79
C SER A 86 46.98 -46.65 8.79
N THR A 87 46.12 -46.46 9.81
CA THR A 87 46.46 -46.77 11.22
C THR A 87 45.35 -46.44 12.22
N LYS A 88 45.19 -47.37 13.17
CA LYS A 88 44.43 -47.35 14.42
C LYS A 88 44.42 -46.01 15.18
N ARG A 89 43.28 -45.66 15.79
CA ARG A 89 43.22 -45.36 17.23
C ARG A 89 41.79 -45.44 17.80
N GLU A 90 41.58 -46.55 18.50
CA GLU A 90 40.73 -46.64 19.70
C GLU A 90 41.18 -45.58 20.73
N ARG A 91 40.26 -44.99 21.51
CA ARG A 91 40.34 -44.93 22.98
C ARG A 91 39.21 -44.10 23.64
N VAL A 92 38.38 -44.85 24.38
CA VAL A 92 37.95 -44.69 25.79
C VAL A 92 37.22 -43.42 26.25
N ALA A 93 36.07 -43.69 26.88
CA ALA A 93 35.30 -42.83 27.76
C ALA A 93 36.08 -42.33 28.99
N ALA A 94 35.75 -41.13 29.47
CA ALA A 94 35.97 -40.74 30.86
C ALA A 94 34.89 -39.74 31.29
N SER A 95 34.52 -39.87 32.55
CA SER A 95 33.25 -39.51 33.14
C SER A 95 33.39 -38.46 34.26
N VAL A 96 32.33 -37.64 34.42
CA VAL A 96 31.85 -36.95 35.65
C VAL A 96 32.61 -35.67 36.15
N PRO A 97 32.06 -34.88 37.12
CA PRO A 97 31.23 -33.68 36.93
C PRO A 97 31.80 -32.40 37.61
N TYR A 98 31.31 -31.21 37.26
CA TYR A 98 31.21 -30.12 38.25
C TYR A 98 30.14 -29.10 37.88
N ARG A 99 29.42 -28.69 38.92
CA ARG A 99 28.31 -27.72 39.00
C ARG A 99 28.93 -26.32 38.99
N GLU A 100 28.39 -25.35 38.25
CA GLU A 100 28.09 -24.00 38.79
C GLU A 100 27.49 -23.03 37.76
N THR A 101 26.46 -22.35 38.25
CA THR A 101 26.03 -20.96 37.98
C THR A 101 25.71 -20.50 36.55
N MET A 102 24.39 -20.43 36.30
CA MET A 102 23.80 -19.63 35.24
C MET A 102 24.01 -18.12 35.47
N PRO A 103 24.08 -17.36 34.37
CA PRO A 103 23.23 -16.18 34.23
C PRO A 103 22.35 -16.33 32.98
N ARG A 104 21.06 -16.60 33.19
CA ARG A 104 20.04 -16.40 32.15
C ARG A 104 19.94 -14.90 31.88
N THR A 105 20.49 -14.45 30.77
CA THR A 105 20.07 -13.21 30.14
C THR A 105 18.59 -13.37 29.80
N TYR A 106 17.74 -12.55 30.43
CA TYR A 106 16.34 -12.40 30.06
C TYR A 106 16.28 -11.70 28.69
N GLN A 107 16.51 -12.47 27.62
CA GLN A 107 16.05 -12.11 26.29
C GLN A 107 14.53 -12.30 26.29
N ARG A 108 13.82 -11.19 26.54
CA ARG A 108 12.37 -11.10 26.53
C ARG A 108 11.88 -11.06 25.08
N ASP A 109 12.04 -12.15 24.35
CA ASP A 109 11.36 -12.38 23.08
C ASP A 109 10.10 -13.19 23.33
N ASN A 110 9.09 -12.51 23.88
CA ASN A 110 7.72 -12.99 23.84
C ASN A 110 7.10 -12.50 22.52
N PRO A 111 6.89 -13.35 21.49
CA PRO A 111 5.89 -13.03 20.49
C PRO A 111 4.54 -13.20 21.17
N VAL A 112 4.00 -12.10 21.70
CA VAL A 112 2.63 -12.08 22.22
C VAL A 112 1.71 -12.34 21.03
N SER A 113 1.32 -13.60 20.88
CA SER A 113 0.31 -14.05 19.94
C SER A 113 -1.03 -13.59 20.50
N TYR A 114 -1.42 -12.36 20.17
CA TYR A 114 -2.80 -11.95 20.37
C TYR A 114 -3.67 -12.69 19.35
N ILE A 115 -4.34 -13.69 19.89
CA ILE A 115 -5.69 -14.14 19.57
C ILE A 115 -6.41 -13.18 18.59
N GLY A 116 -6.88 -13.77 17.50
CA GLY A 116 -7.48 -13.11 16.37
C GLY A 116 -8.52 -12.04 16.72
N THR A 117 -8.31 -10.87 16.14
CA THR A 117 -9.37 -10.06 15.56
C THR A 117 -8.90 -9.68 14.17
N ASN A 118 -9.67 -10.05 13.14
CA ASN A 118 -9.48 -9.59 11.77
C ASN A 118 -9.65 -8.07 11.73
N ARG A 119 -8.62 -7.31 12.10
CA ARG A 119 -8.54 -5.86 11.99
C ARG A 119 -7.24 -5.54 11.28
N SER A 120 -7.31 -5.52 9.95
CA SER A 120 -6.21 -5.10 9.09
C SER A 120 -5.98 -3.61 9.29
N ILE A 121 -5.15 -3.23 10.27
CA ILE A 121 -4.70 -1.84 10.44
C ILE A 121 -3.81 -1.52 9.23
N PRO A 122 -4.17 -0.56 8.37
CA PRO A 122 -3.39 -0.25 7.18
C PRO A 122 -1.99 0.22 7.55
N SER A 123 -0.98 -0.26 6.82
CA SER A 123 0.42 0.10 7.07
C SER A 123 0.71 1.56 6.69
N ILE A 124 1.51 2.25 7.50
CA ILE A 124 1.98 3.61 7.23
C ILE A 124 3.12 3.54 6.19
N SER A 125 2.89 4.05 4.98
CA SER A 125 3.92 4.12 3.94
C SER A 125 4.80 5.35 4.16
N HIS A 126 6.02 5.14 4.66
CA HIS A 126 6.95 6.23 4.99
C HIS A 126 7.72 6.79 3.78
N ASN A 127 7.53 6.22 2.59
CA ASN A 127 8.40 6.46 1.43
C ASN A 127 7.65 6.62 0.10
N THR A 128 6.50 7.29 0.13
CA THR A 128 5.79 7.70 -1.09
C THR A 128 6.06 9.17 -1.34
N GLY A 129 6.82 9.49 -2.38
CA GLY A 129 6.96 10.87 -2.85
C GLY A 129 5.60 11.51 -3.12
N ALA A 130 5.49 12.82 -2.96
CA ALA A 130 4.26 13.55 -3.26
C ALA A 130 3.91 13.36 -4.76
N VAL A 131 2.88 12.57 -5.03
CA VAL A 131 2.34 12.34 -6.38
C VAL A 131 1.66 13.60 -6.89
N SER A 132 1.17 14.45 -5.99
CA SER A 132 0.47 15.69 -6.30
C SER A 132 0.78 16.77 -5.27
N ASN A 133 0.55 18.05 -5.61
CA ASN A 133 0.65 19.20 -4.70
C ASN A 133 -0.72 19.68 -4.18
N ARG A 134 -1.77 18.86 -4.33
CA ARG A 134 -3.18 19.20 -4.06
C ARG A 134 -3.45 19.75 -2.65
N PHE A 135 -2.67 19.32 -1.66
CA PHE A 135 -2.88 19.64 -0.25
C PHE A 135 -1.79 20.53 0.36
N ASN A 136 -0.85 21.05 -0.44
CA ASN A 136 0.28 21.84 0.05
C ASN A 136 -0.18 23.11 0.82
N ASP A 137 -1.21 23.78 0.31
CA ASP A 137 -1.75 25.03 0.90
C ASP A 137 -3.00 24.81 1.77
N ARG A 138 -3.37 23.56 2.06
CA ARG A 138 -4.60 23.23 2.79
C ARG A 138 -4.32 22.80 4.22
N THR A 139 -5.25 23.11 5.11
CA THR A 139 -5.19 22.57 6.48
C THR A 139 -5.54 21.08 6.48
N ILE A 140 -5.07 20.35 7.49
CA ILE A 140 -5.36 18.90 7.68
C ILE A 140 -6.87 18.63 7.58
N THR A 141 -7.69 19.44 8.25
CA THR A 141 -9.15 19.25 8.26
C THR A 141 -9.77 19.47 6.89
N GLN A 142 -9.31 20.47 6.13
CA GLN A 142 -9.79 20.72 4.76
C GLN A 142 -9.43 19.57 3.83
N ALA A 143 -8.18 19.10 3.88
CA ALA A 143 -7.72 18.00 3.05
C ALA A 143 -8.44 16.68 3.40
N CYS A 144 -8.55 16.34 4.70
CA CYS A 144 -9.30 15.16 5.13
C CYS A 144 -10.79 15.23 4.76
N THR A 145 -11.40 16.41 4.72
CA THR A 145 -12.80 16.55 4.26
C THR A 145 -12.94 16.10 2.80
N LEU A 146 -11.99 16.48 1.95
CA LEU A 146 -11.98 16.10 0.53
C LEU A 146 -11.72 14.59 0.38
N LEU A 147 -10.70 14.08 1.08
CA LEU A 147 -10.33 12.67 1.03
C LEU A 147 -11.46 11.77 1.50
N LEU A 148 -12.07 12.09 2.65
CA LEU A 148 -13.21 11.34 3.14
C LEU A 148 -14.32 11.41 2.12
N ARG A 149 -14.72 12.59 1.65
CA ARG A 149 -15.78 12.77 0.64
C ARG A 149 -15.56 11.91 -0.60
N GLU A 150 -14.35 11.90 -1.15
CA GLU A 150 -13.97 11.12 -2.35
C GLU A 150 -14.01 9.62 -2.12
N ALA A 151 -13.54 9.16 -0.95
CA ALA A 151 -13.47 7.74 -0.65
C ALA A 151 -14.84 7.07 -0.42
N GLY A 152 -15.93 7.82 -0.40
CA GLY A 152 -17.29 7.26 -0.21
C GLY A 152 -17.60 6.70 1.18
N GLY A 153 -16.59 6.42 2.03
CA GLY A 153 -16.78 5.78 3.35
C GLY A 153 -15.80 6.24 4.44
N PRO A 154 -15.85 5.60 5.61
CA PRO A 154 -14.94 5.87 6.72
C PRO A 154 -13.51 5.46 6.38
N LEU A 155 -12.53 6.27 6.78
CA LEU A 155 -11.12 6.00 6.54
C LEU A 155 -10.31 5.95 7.84
N HIS A 156 -9.32 5.06 7.88
CA HIS A 156 -8.38 4.99 8.97
C HIS A 156 -7.36 6.15 8.88
N VAL A 157 -6.83 6.60 10.02
CA VAL A 157 -5.86 7.69 10.11
C VAL A 157 -4.60 7.40 9.31
N ASN A 158 -4.20 6.13 9.21
CA ASN A 158 -3.04 5.73 8.42
C ASN A 158 -3.29 5.92 6.92
N ASP A 159 -4.49 5.59 6.43
CA ASP A 159 -4.86 5.81 5.03
C ASP A 159 -4.92 7.31 4.73
N LEU A 160 -5.56 8.08 5.62
CA LEU A 160 -5.60 9.53 5.52
C LEU A 160 -4.18 10.11 5.49
N TYR A 161 -3.27 9.63 6.35
CA TYR A 161 -1.88 10.06 6.33
C TYR A 161 -1.18 9.77 5.00
N ASN A 162 -1.29 8.54 4.50
CA ASN A 162 -0.69 8.14 3.22
C ASN A 162 -1.23 8.99 2.06
N MET A 163 -2.54 9.22 2.02
CA MET A 163 -3.20 10.06 1.01
C MET A 163 -2.85 11.55 1.13
N LEU A 164 -2.64 12.05 2.35
CA LEU A 164 -2.22 13.43 2.57
C LEU A 164 -0.79 13.66 2.09
N ILE A 165 0.12 12.72 2.39
CA ILE A 165 1.49 12.76 1.89
C ILE A 165 1.54 12.62 0.37
N SER A 166 0.77 11.67 -0.20
CA SER A 166 0.71 11.52 -1.65
C SER A 166 0.14 12.76 -2.34
N GLY A 167 -0.77 13.49 -1.69
CA GLY A 167 -1.28 14.78 -2.13
C GLY A 167 -0.41 15.99 -1.76
N GLY A 168 0.81 15.78 -1.26
CA GLY A 168 1.82 16.84 -1.09
C GLY A 168 1.76 17.58 0.24
N MET A 169 0.98 17.08 1.21
CA MET A 169 0.96 17.64 2.56
C MET A 169 2.23 17.24 3.32
N LYS A 170 2.93 18.24 3.86
CA LYS A 170 4.13 18.03 4.67
C LYS A 170 3.81 18.13 6.16
N PHE A 171 4.18 17.11 6.90
CA PHE A 171 4.09 17.11 8.36
C PHE A 171 5.46 17.44 8.96
N LYS A 172 5.51 18.42 9.86
CA LYS A 172 6.76 18.84 10.53
C LYS A 172 7.06 18.08 11.83
N GLY A 173 6.13 17.27 12.33
CA GLY A 173 6.24 16.58 13.62
C GLY A 173 6.43 15.07 13.50
N ASN A 174 7.00 14.45 14.54
CA ASN A 174 7.32 13.02 14.59
C ASN A 174 6.08 12.10 14.60
N ASN A 175 4.90 12.64 14.97
CA ASN A 175 3.66 11.88 15.10
C ASN A 175 2.54 12.49 14.24
N PRO A 176 2.61 12.34 12.90
CA PRO A 176 1.62 12.94 12.00
C PRO A 176 0.23 12.31 12.15
N THR A 177 0.13 11.01 12.43
CA THR A 177 -1.14 10.31 12.65
C THR A 177 -1.90 10.84 13.87
N ILE A 178 -1.20 11.06 14.99
CA ILE A 178 -1.79 11.70 16.18
C ILE A 178 -2.28 13.11 15.85
N SER A 179 -1.47 13.87 15.11
CA SER A 179 -1.82 15.24 14.68
C SER A 179 -3.09 15.26 13.82
N ILE A 180 -3.24 14.30 12.91
CA ILE A 180 -4.44 14.13 12.10
C ILE A 180 -5.63 13.77 12.99
N ALA A 181 -5.51 12.73 13.83
CA ALA A 181 -6.59 12.27 14.69
C ALA A 181 -7.11 13.37 15.63
N VAL A 182 -6.21 14.14 16.25
CA VAL A 182 -6.56 15.28 17.10
C VAL A 182 -7.25 16.39 16.30
N SER A 183 -6.78 16.69 15.09
CA SER A 183 -7.39 17.70 14.22
C SER A 183 -8.82 17.32 13.81
N LEU A 184 -9.06 16.03 13.53
CA LEU A 184 -10.39 15.52 13.20
C LEU A 184 -11.31 15.51 14.43
N ASN A 185 -10.83 15.08 15.59
CA ASN A 185 -11.62 15.07 16.83
C ASN A 185 -12.10 16.46 17.27
N ARG A 186 -11.33 17.52 16.98
CA ARG A 186 -11.70 18.90 17.31
C ARG A 186 -12.78 19.48 16.41
N ASN A 187 -13.08 18.85 15.27
CA ASN A 187 -14.00 19.38 14.28
C ASN A 187 -15.27 18.52 14.19
N ARG A 188 -16.42 19.13 14.51
CA ARG A 188 -17.75 18.48 14.58
C ARG A 188 -18.22 17.87 13.26
N ARG A 189 -17.57 18.19 12.13
CA ARG A 189 -17.86 17.57 10.83
C ARG A 189 -17.40 16.12 10.74
N PHE A 190 -16.50 15.70 11.61
CA PHE A 190 -15.98 14.33 11.64
C PHE A 190 -16.52 13.58 12.84
N LYS A 191 -16.84 12.30 12.63
CA LYS A 191 -17.27 11.38 13.69
C LYS A 191 -16.30 10.22 13.73
N LYS A 192 -15.81 9.90 14.92
CA LYS A 192 -15.02 8.69 15.13
C LYS A 192 -15.98 7.51 15.13
N VAL A 193 -15.83 6.64 14.14
CA VAL A 193 -16.66 5.43 14.00
C VAL A 193 -15.98 4.22 14.64
N ASP A 194 -14.64 4.20 14.62
CA ASP A 194 -13.83 3.11 15.17
C ASP A 194 -12.47 3.63 15.69
N PRO A 195 -11.69 2.80 16.42
CA PRO A 195 -10.34 3.16 16.84
C PRO A 195 -9.47 3.55 15.65
N GLY A 196 -9.12 4.84 15.54
CA GLY A 196 -8.32 5.35 14.43
C GLY A 196 -9.08 5.52 13.12
N THR A 197 -10.41 5.37 13.10
CA THR A 197 -11.22 5.50 11.88
C THR A 197 -12.24 6.62 12.02
N PHE A 198 -12.31 7.46 10.99
CA PHE A 198 -13.15 8.66 10.96
C PHE A 198 -14.07 8.65 9.75
N ASP A 199 -15.27 9.17 9.93
CA ASP A 199 -16.23 9.42 8.86
C ASP A 199 -16.69 10.88 8.86
N LEU A 200 -17.27 11.31 7.74
CA LEU A 200 -17.78 12.65 7.51
C LEU A 200 -19.29 12.71 7.80
N VAL A 201 -19.68 13.40 8.87
CA VAL A 201 -21.07 13.51 9.37
C VAL A 201 -22.03 14.10 8.33
N MET A 202 -21.56 15.06 7.51
CA MET A 202 -22.37 15.67 6.45
C MET A 202 -22.86 14.68 5.38
N ARG A 203 -22.33 13.46 5.33
CA ARG A 203 -22.86 12.39 4.48
C ARG A 203 -24.25 11.96 4.89
N GLU A 204 -24.49 11.82 6.20
CA GLU A 204 -25.81 11.41 6.70
C GLU A 204 -26.90 12.37 6.19
N ALA A 205 -26.60 13.67 6.07
CA ALA A 205 -27.56 14.67 5.58
C ALA A 205 -27.83 14.61 4.06
N ILE A 206 -26.85 14.20 3.24
CA ILE A 206 -27.01 14.11 1.78
C ILE A 206 -27.59 12.73 1.40
N GLN A 207 -27.16 11.68 2.10
CA GLN A 207 -27.62 10.31 1.89
C GLN A 207 -29.04 10.07 2.43
N ALA A 208 -29.46 10.80 3.48
CA ALA A 208 -30.85 10.81 3.95
C ALA A 208 -31.78 11.72 3.12
N ALA A 209 -31.22 12.53 2.21
CA ALA A 209 -31.98 13.40 1.31
C ALA A 209 -32.06 12.85 -0.14
N SER A 210 -31.54 11.64 -0.37
CA SER A 210 -31.57 10.93 -1.66
C SER A 210 -32.61 9.81 -1.64
#